data_AF-A0A7Y4TEV7-F1
#
_entry.id   AF-A0A7Y4TEV7-F1
#
_cell.length_a   1.000
_cell.length_b   1.000
_cell.length_c   1.000
_cell.angle_alpha   90.00
_cell.angle_beta   90.00
_cell.angle_gamma   90.00
#
_symmetry.space_group_name_H-M   'P 1'
#
loop_
_entity.id
_entity.type
_entity.pdbx_description
1 polymer ?
#
loop_
_entity_poly.entity_id
_entity_poly.type
_entity_poly.pdbx_seq_one_letter_code
_entity_poly.pdbx_strand_id
1 'polypeptide(L)' 'MSLLSGLYGHATQIRRSYYRHAPARRRRLARPVVSVGNLTVGGSGKTPAVAALARLLLARGERPAILSR' A
#
# COMPACT_ATOMS: atom_id res chain seq x y z
N MET A 1 -14.07 20.49 14.25
CA MET A 1 -13.46 19.49 13.34
C MET A 1 -13.61 18.07 13.89
N SER A 2 -14.84 17.54 14.02
CA SER A 2 -15.09 16.23 14.67
C SER A 2 -16.03 15.32 13.85
N LEU A 3 -17.10 15.90 13.28
CA LEU A 3 -18.03 15.16 12.41
C LEU A 3 -17.39 14.68 11.09
N LEU A 4 -16.56 15.51 10.44
CA LEU A 4 -15.92 15.16 9.17
C LEU A 4 -14.89 14.04 9.31
N SER A 5 -14.11 14.02 10.40
CA SER A 5 -13.16 12.95 10.67
C SER A 5 -13.87 11.66 11.08
N GLY A 6 -14.95 11.73 11.86
CA GLY A 6 -15.80 10.60 12.18
C GLY A 6 -16.45 9.97 10.93
N LEU A 7 -17.01 10.78 10.04
CA LEU A 7 -17.62 10.32 8.79
C LEU A 7 -16.59 9.70 7.85
N TYR A 8 -15.41 10.32 7.71
CA TYR A 8 -14.31 9.77 6.92
C TYR A 8 -13.79 8.44 7.51
N GLY A 9 -13.65 8.37 8.83
CA GLY A 9 -13.31 7.14 9.55
C GLY A 9 -14.31 6.03 9.27
N HIS A 10 -15.61 6.33 9.39
CA HIS A 10 -16.66 5.35 9.14
C HIS A 10 -16.69 4.88 7.67
N ALA A 11 -16.50 5.79 6.71
CA ALA A 11 -16.44 5.46 5.29
C ALA A 11 -15.21 4.59 4.95
N THR A 12 -14.04 4.90 5.52
CA THR A 12 -12.83 4.06 5.32
C THR A 12 -12.99 2.68 5.96
N GLN A 13 -13.68 2.58 7.10
CA GLN A 13 -13.96 1.30 7.77
C GLN A 13 -14.94 0.43 6.95
N ILE A 14 -16.03 1.00 6.43
CA ILE A 14 -16.97 0.30 5.55
C ILE A 14 -16.23 -0.23 4.31
N ARG A 15 -15.43 0.63 3.68
CA ARG A 15 -14.62 0.25 2.51
C ARG A 15 -13.62 -0.86 2.83
N ARG A 16 -12.94 -0.80 3.97
CA ARG A 16 -12.00 -1.85 4.40
C ARG A 16 -12.73 -3.18 4.67
N SER A 17 -13.91 -3.14 5.27
CA SER A 17 -14.75 -4.33 5.49
C SER A 17 -15.23 -4.92 4.16
N TYR A 18 -15.64 -4.10 3.21
CA TYR A 18 -16.04 -4.54 1.86
C TYR A 18 -14.90 -5.28 1.14
N TYR A 19 -13.68 -4.73 1.11
CA TYR A 19 -12.53 -5.42 0.50
C TYR A 19 -12.03 -6.65 1.29
N ARG A 20 -12.37 -6.75 2.58
CA ARG A 20 -12.14 -7.97 3.37
C ARG A 20 -13.04 -9.10 2.91
N HIS A 21 -14.32 -8.81 2.67
CA HIS A 21 -15.34 -9.80 2.28
C HIS A 21 -15.51 -10.01 0.77
N ALA A 22 -14.79 -9.25 -0.07
CA ALA A 22 -14.76 -9.44 -1.52
C ALA A 22 -13.42 -10.02 -2.06
N PRO A 23 -13.05 -11.28 -1.71
CA PRO A 23 -11.84 -11.92 -2.22
C PRO A 23 -11.78 -11.97 -3.75
N ALA A 24 -12.93 -12.09 -4.42
CA ALA A 24 -13.05 -12.15 -5.89
C ALA A 24 -12.53 -10.89 -6.61
N ARG A 25 -12.38 -9.76 -5.92
CA ARG A 25 -11.80 -8.53 -6.50
C ARG A 25 -10.28 -8.42 -6.30
N ARG A 26 -9.66 -9.35 -5.57
CA ARG A 26 -8.21 -9.38 -5.38
C ARG A 26 -7.57 -10.12 -6.55
N ARG A 27 -6.81 -9.41 -7.38
CA ARG A 27 -5.98 -10.05 -8.40
C ARG A 27 -4.70 -10.55 -7.75
N ARG A 28 -4.45 -11.86 -7.82
CA ARG A 28 -3.18 -12.45 -7.42
C ARG A 28 -2.24 -12.39 -8.61
N LEU A 29 -1.10 -11.73 -8.44
CA LEU A 29 -0.05 -11.70 -9.45
C LEU A 29 0.80 -12.98 -9.35
N ALA A 30 1.40 -13.40 -10.46
CA ALA A 30 2.23 -14.61 -10.53
C ALA A 30 3.54 -14.51 -9.73
N ARG A 31 3.93 -13.29 -9.34
CA ARG A 31 5.15 -12.99 -8.58
C ARG A 31 4.79 -12.35 -7.23
N PRO A 32 5.66 -12.47 -6.21
CA PRO A 32 5.48 -11.77 -4.93
C PRO A 32 5.35 -10.26 -5.11
N VAL A 33 4.46 -9.64 -4.35
CA VAL A 33 4.19 -8.19 -4.41
C VAL A 33 4.30 -7.60 -3.03
N VAL A 34 5.12 -6.56 -2.90
CA VAL A 34 5.27 -5.78 -1.66
C VAL A 34 4.65 -4.41 -1.87
N SER A 35 3.67 -4.05 -1.03
CA SER A 35 3.03 -2.73 -1.07
C SER A 35 3.65 -1.81 -0.04
N VAL A 36 4.25 -0.70 -0.47
CA VAL A 36 4.84 0.32 0.40
C VAL A 36 3.89 1.52 0.47
N GLY A 37 3.18 1.66 1.59
CA GLY A 37 2.24 2.73 1.87
C GLY A 37 2.68 3.61 3.04
N ASN A 38 1.96 4.71 3.26
CA ASN A 38 2.07 5.52 4.47
C ASN A 38 0.67 5.94 4.91
N LEU A 39 0.51 6.11 6.21
CA LEU A 39 -0.74 6.48 6.86
C LEU A 39 -0.97 8.00 6.89
N THR A 40 0.08 8.82 6.73
CA THR A 40 -0.03 10.29 6.68
C THR A 40 0.07 10.85 5.26
N VAL A 41 -0.69 11.92 5.00
CA VAL A 41 -0.64 12.74 3.79
C VAL A 41 0.44 13.82 3.96
N GLY A 42 1.58 13.66 3.29
CA GLY A 42 2.78 14.50 3.44
C GLY A 42 4.05 13.74 3.07
N GLY A 43 5.18 14.43 2.90
CA GLY A 43 6.49 13.90 2.48
C GLY A 43 7.05 12.81 3.40
N SER A 44 6.53 11.59 3.25
CA SER A 44 6.70 10.48 4.18
C SER A 44 7.94 9.61 3.95
N GLY A 45 8.83 10.01 3.04
CA GLY A 45 9.99 9.16 2.73
C GLY A 45 9.63 7.80 2.09
N LYS A 46 8.44 7.66 1.49
CA LYS A 46 8.09 6.45 0.70
C LYS A 46 9.11 6.19 -0.39
N THR A 47 9.56 7.25 -1.06
CA THR A 47 10.55 7.18 -2.14
C THR A 47 11.90 6.63 -1.65
N PRO A 48 12.54 7.16 -0.59
CA PRO A 48 13.76 6.54 -0.06
C PRO A 48 13.52 5.14 0.51
N ALA A 49 12.36 4.85 1.11
CA ALA A 49 12.04 3.51 1.59
C ALA A 49 11.93 2.47 0.45
N VAL A 50 11.25 2.82 -0.65
CA VAL A 50 11.15 1.98 -1.85
C VAL A 50 12.52 1.78 -2.48
N ALA A 51 13.34 2.84 -2.56
CA ALA A 51 14.71 2.75 -3.08
C ALA A 51 15.60 1.82 -2.24
N ALA A 52 15.51 1.90 -0.91
CA ALA A 52 16.23 1.00 -0.01
C ALA A 52 15.78 -0.46 -0.19
N LEU A 53 14.47 -0.70 -0.29
CA LEU A 53 13.93 -2.04 -0.53
C LEU A 53 14.37 -2.61 -1.89
N ALA A 54 14.34 -1.80 -2.94
CA ALA A 54 14.79 -2.20 -4.27
C ALA A 54 16.28 -2.57 -4.27
N ARG A 55 17.13 -1.76 -3.63
CA ARG A 55 18.58 -2.06 -3.47
C ARG A 55 18.81 -3.36 -2.71
N LEU A 56 18.06 -3.58 -1.64
CA LEU A 56 18.16 -4.80 -0.84
C LEU A 56 17.76 -6.06 -1.62
N LEU A 57 16.75 -5.96 -2.50
CA LEU A 57 16.35 -7.06 -3.39
C LEU A 57 17.39 -7.29 -4.49
N LEU A 58 17.89 -6.22 -5.10
CA LEU A 58 18.99 -6.31 -6.09
C LEU A 58 20.24 -6.96 -5.49
N ALA A 59 20.62 -6.60 -4.27
CA ALA A 59 21.75 -7.20 -3.55
C ALA A 59 21.56 -8.69 -3.26
N ARG A 60 20.31 -9.17 -3.21
CA ARG A 60 19.97 -10.60 -3.09
C ARG A 60 19.85 -11.32 -4.45
N GLY A 61 20.18 -10.64 -5.55
CA GLY A 61 20.08 -11.21 -6.91
C GLY A 61 18.67 -11.21 -7.49
N GLU A 62 17.69 -10.59 -6.81
CA GLU A 62 16.32 -10.47 -7.31
C GLU A 62 16.20 -9.36 -8.35
N ARG A 63 15.12 -9.41 -9.14
CA ARG A 63 14.81 -8.41 -10.18
C ARG A 63 13.52 -7.65 -9.84
N PRO A 64 13.55 -6.70 -8.89
CA PRO A 64 12.36 -5.95 -8.48
C PRO A 64 11.89 -4.98 -9.57
N ALA A 65 10.57 -4.81 -9.70
CA ALA A 65 9.96 -3.76 -10.51
C ALA A 65 9.16 -2.83 -9.59
N ILE A 66 9.38 -1.52 -9.71
CA ILE A 66 8.67 -0.51 -8.92
C ILE A 66 7.41 -0.11 -9.67
N LEU A 67 6.25 -0.32 -9.05
CA LEU A 67 4.97 0.14 -9.56
C LEU A 67 4.58 1.42 -8.83
N SER A 68 4.65 2.56 -9.52
CA SER A 68 4.08 3.82 -9.04
C SER A 68 2.63 3.95 -9.50
N ARG A 69 1.79 4.61 -8.67
CA ARG A 69 0.50 5.15 -9.12
C ARG A 69 0.74 6.42 -9.93
#